data_AF-A0A848RUJ7-F1
#
_entry.id   AF-A0A848RUJ7-F1
#
_cell.length_a   1.000
_cell.length_b   1.000
_cell.length_c   1.000
_cell.angle_alpha   90.00
_cell.angle_beta   90.00
_cell.angle_gamma   90.00
#
_symmetry.space_group_name_H-M   'P 1'
#
loop_
_entity.id
_entity.type
_entity.pdbx_description
1 polymer ?
#
loop_
_entity_poly.entity_id
_entity_poly.type
_entity_poly.pdbx_seq_one_letter_code
_entity_poly.pdbx_strand_id
1 'polypeptide(L)'
;SFIDVTNLINLDRMQCGRNLLTSLDISKNINLTYISCEENEITAIDPSKNLKLSTLICYTNKISELDLSKNTSLVVIDCNNNNLCRLNIKNGNNMFSIADFRLNNSLGCVVVDNPSNIPNNWEPANFPNYVSAQSDCANTVNVDKLDNIISSTPYTLPNLTSGNYYTQTGGSGTMLSAGAVISSSQKIFIYNETICDNNESSFTVLITDADYYVPKYFTPNNDGSHDLWKVIDNNNLVNNITIYNKYGKLIKFLLPNSSGWDGTYNGKILPSDDYWYVIILNSGEALKGHFSLKH
;
A
#
# COMPACT_ATOMS: atom_id res chain seq x y z
N SER A 1 -33.39 -17.42 -5.71
CA SER A 1 -34.59 -17.29 -4.86
C SER A 1 -34.51 -15.96 -4.10
N PHE A 2 -35.63 -15.42 -3.62
CA PHE A 2 -35.66 -14.13 -2.93
C PHE A 2 -36.61 -14.20 -1.73
N ILE A 3 -36.27 -13.47 -0.68
CA ILE A 3 -37.08 -13.28 0.52
C ILE A 3 -37.23 -11.78 0.77
N ASP A 4 -38.46 -11.31 0.95
CA ASP A 4 -38.75 -9.92 1.31
C ASP A 4 -39.04 -9.83 2.81
N VAL A 5 -38.16 -9.16 3.54
CA VAL A 5 -38.32 -8.87 4.97
C VAL A 5 -38.48 -7.38 5.26
N THR A 6 -38.56 -6.53 4.22
CA THR A 6 -38.48 -5.07 4.36
C THR A 6 -39.64 -4.47 5.16
N ASN A 7 -40.80 -5.14 5.17
CA ASN A 7 -41.98 -4.73 5.95
C ASN A 7 -41.99 -5.28 7.39
N LEU A 8 -41.05 -6.16 7.76
CA LEU A 8 -40.95 -6.76 9.09
C LEU A 8 -40.14 -5.85 10.04
N ILE A 9 -40.64 -4.64 10.29
CA ILE A 9 -39.91 -3.59 11.02
C ILE A 9 -39.54 -3.93 12.47
N ASN A 10 -40.23 -4.91 13.07
CA ASN A 10 -39.97 -5.41 14.43
C ASN A 10 -39.09 -6.67 14.45
N LEU A 11 -38.62 -7.14 13.30
CA LEU A 11 -37.78 -8.33 13.20
C LEU A 11 -36.47 -8.10 13.98
N ASP A 12 -36.20 -8.95 14.96
CA ASP A 12 -35.01 -8.93 15.82
C ASP A 12 -34.08 -10.13 15.55
N ARG A 13 -34.63 -11.24 15.06
CA ARG A 13 -33.90 -12.45 14.71
C ARG A 13 -34.32 -13.00 13.35
N MET A 14 -33.34 -13.24 12.48
CA MET A 14 -33.55 -13.83 11.16
C MET A 14 -32.67 -15.07 10.95
N GLN A 15 -33.28 -16.16 10.48
CA GLN A 15 -32.59 -17.39 10.06
C GLN A 15 -33.13 -17.81 8.70
N CYS A 16 -32.30 -17.70 7.67
CA CYS A 16 -32.63 -18.02 6.28
C CYS A 16 -31.52 -18.81 5.58
N GLY A 17 -30.69 -19.51 6.35
CA GLY A 17 -29.63 -20.34 5.81
C GLY A 17 -30.13 -21.54 4.99
N ARG A 18 -29.24 -22.15 4.21
CA ARG A 18 -29.50 -23.33 3.36
C ARG A 18 -30.62 -23.10 2.34
N ASN A 19 -30.52 -21.99 1.63
CA ASN A 19 -31.42 -21.63 0.55
C ASN A 19 -30.61 -21.31 -0.72
N LEU A 20 -31.26 -20.72 -1.72
CA LEU A 20 -30.62 -20.27 -2.97
C LEU A 20 -30.77 -18.74 -3.10
N LEU A 21 -30.63 -18.01 -1.99
CA LEU A 21 -30.78 -16.56 -1.97
C LEU A 21 -29.55 -15.94 -2.65
N THR A 22 -29.77 -15.06 -3.61
CA THR A 22 -28.69 -14.32 -4.28
C THR A 22 -28.50 -12.91 -3.70
N SER A 23 -29.50 -12.44 -2.96
CA SER A 23 -29.50 -11.14 -2.28
C SER A 23 -30.36 -11.22 -1.02
N LEU A 24 -30.09 -10.32 -0.08
CA LEU A 24 -30.82 -10.19 1.17
C LEU A 24 -30.82 -8.72 1.59
N ASP A 25 -31.98 -8.05 1.53
CA ASP A 25 -32.15 -6.67 2.00
C ASP A 25 -32.67 -6.66 3.45
N ILE A 26 -31.83 -6.19 4.36
CA ILE A 26 -32.11 -6.05 5.80
C ILE A 26 -32.16 -4.59 6.25
N SER A 27 -32.15 -3.64 5.31
CA SER A 27 -31.96 -2.21 5.58
C SER A 27 -33.07 -1.58 6.43
N LYS A 28 -34.28 -2.18 6.42
CA LYS A 28 -35.45 -1.73 7.20
C LYS A 28 -35.57 -2.41 8.55
N ASN A 29 -34.86 -3.52 8.78
CA ASN A 29 -34.97 -4.33 9.99
C ASN A 29 -33.97 -3.84 11.06
N ILE A 30 -34.08 -2.56 11.44
CA ILE A 30 -33.14 -1.85 12.33
C ILE A 30 -33.05 -2.46 13.75
N ASN A 31 -34.00 -3.33 14.11
CA ASN A 31 -34.03 -4.03 15.38
C ASN A 31 -33.30 -5.38 15.37
N LEU A 32 -32.79 -5.85 14.22
CA LEU A 32 -32.05 -7.10 14.11
C LEU A 32 -30.85 -7.12 15.06
N THR A 33 -30.81 -8.14 15.92
CA THR A 33 -29.69 -8.51 16.78
C THR A 33 -28.99 -9.76 16.28
N TYR A 34 -29.69 -10.62 15.53
CA TYR A 34 -29.17 -11.90 15.05
C TYR A 34 -29.56 -12.16 13.59
N ILE A 35 -28.58 -12.48 12.75
CA ILE A 35 -28.77 -12.92 11.36
C ILE A 35 -27.96 -14.18 11.09
N SER A 36 -28.61 -15.19 10.52
CA SER A 36 -27.99 -16.40 9.99
C SER A 36 -28.49 -16.62 8.55
N CYS A 37 -27.61 -16.43 7.59
CA CYS A 37 -27.88 -16.56 6.15
C CYS A 37 -26.84 -17.46 5.45
N GLU A 38 -26.29 -18.41 6.19
CA GLU A 38 -25.30 -19.38 5.75
C GLU A 38 -25.78 -20.26 4.58
N GLU A 39 -24.85 -20.82 3.80
CA GLU A 39 -25.16 -21.77 2.71
C GLU A 39 -26.20 -21.20 1.74
N ASN A 40 -25.88 -20.05 1.14
CA ASN A 40 -26.68 -19.35 0.12
C ASN A 40 -25.76 -18.91 -1.04
N GLU A 41 -26.28 -18.08 -1.94
CA GLU A 41 -25.59 -17.55 -3.12
C GLU A 41 -25.44 -16.02 -3.05
N ILE A 42 -25.44 -15.45 -1.84
CA ILE A 42 -25.46 -14.00 -1.61
C ILE A 42 -24.13 -13.40 -2.03
N THR A 43 -24.18 -12.39 -2.90
CA THR A 43 -22.98 -11.71 -3.41
C THR A 43 -22.60 -10.45 -2.62
N ALA A 44 -23.56 -9.85 -1.91
CA ALA A 44 -23.34 -8.69 -1.06
C ALA A 44 -24.40 -8.63 0.06
N ILE A 45 -24.00 -8.13 1.22
CA ILE A 45 -24.89 -7.82 2.34
C ILE A 45 -24.45 -6.50 2.98
N ASP A 46 -25.41 -5.60 3.24
CA ASP A 46 -25.17 -4.31 3.89
C ASP A 46 -25.88 -4.27 5.26
N PRO A 47 -25.15 -4.54 6.36
CA PRO A 47 -25.69 -4.46 7.71
C PRO A 47 -25.56 -3.07 8.35
N SER A 48 -25.22 -2.01 7.59
CA SER A 48 -24.90 -0.68 8.13
C SER A 48 -26.06 -0.01 8.89
N LYS A 49 -27.30 -0.46 8.69
CA LYS A 49 -28.49 0.02 9.41
C LYS A 49 -28.84 -0.81 10.64
N ASN A 50 -28.28 -2.01 10.77
CA ASN A 50 -28.59 -2.96 11.83
C ASN A 50 -27.62 -2.75 13.01
N LEU A 51 -27.66 -1.56 13.63
CA LEU A 51 -26.69 -1.14 14.65
C LEU A 51 -26.73 -1.98 15.95
N LYS A 52 -27.82 -2.72 16.15
CA LYS A 52 -28.00 -3.65 17.29
C LYS A 52 -27.49 -5.07 17.00
N LEU A 53 -26.97 -5.33 15.80
CA LEU A 53 -26.52 -6.66 15.37
C LEU A 53 -25.39 -7.15 16.28
N SER A 54 -25.63 -8.24 17.00
CA SER A 54 -24.67 -8.91 17.87
C SER A 54 -24.08 -10.17 17.24
N THR A 55 -24.80 -10.77 16.28
CA THR A 55 -24.40 -12.01 15.61
C THR A 55 -24.69 -11.96 14.12
N LEU A 56 -23.65 -12.19 13.32
CA LEU A 56 -23.75 -12.38 11.87
C LEU A 56 -23.09 -13.71 11.47
N ILE A 57 -23.89 -14.63 10.96
CA ILE A 57 -23.44 -15.90 10.39
C ILE A 57 -23.80 -15.89 8.90
N CYS A 58 -22.80 -15.79 8.04
CA CYS A 58 -22.97 -15.70 6.59
C CYS A 58 -21.98 -16.59 5.82
N TYR A 59 -21.51 -17.67 6.44
CA TYR A 59 -20.59 -18.60 5.81
C TYR A 59 -21.15 -19.30 4.57
N THR A 60 -20.27 -19.76 3.67
CA THR A 60 -20.67 -20.43 2.41
C THR A 60 -21.65 -19.56 1.61
N ASN A 61 -21.14 -18.42 1.15
CA ASN A 61 -21.82 -17.48 0.26
C ASN A 61 -20.81 -16.98 -0.80
N LYS A 62 -21.13 -15.91 -1.53
CA LYS A 62 -20.28 -15.32 -2.58
C LYS A 62 -19.93 -13.86 -2.28
N ILE A 63 -19.93 -13.47 -1.01
CA ILE A 63 -19.71 -12.09 -0.58
C ILE A 63 -18.28 -11.68 -0.93
N SER A 64 -18.11 -10.56 -1.65
CA SER A 64 -16.79 -10.07 -2.07
C SER A 64 -16.20 -9.05 -1.11
N GLU A 65 -17.02 -8.24 -0.45
CA GLU A 65 -16.60 -7.29 0.58
C GLU A 65 -17.63 -7.27 1.71
N LEU A 66 -17.16 -7.08 2.94
CA LEU A 66 -18.03 -6.98 4.12
C LEU A 66 -17.53 -5.87 5.04
N ASP A 67 -18.36 -4.83 5.20
CA ASP A 67 -18.10 -3.71 6.11
C ASP A 67 -19.04 -3.76 7.31
N LEU A 68 -18.45 -3.90 8.49
CA LEU A 68 -19.11 -4.00 9.79
C LEU A 68 -18.68 -2.87 10.72
N SER A 69 -18.06 -1.82 10.19
CA SER A 69 -17.57 -0.67 10.97
C SER A 69 -18.67 0.06 11.76
N LYS A 70 -19.94 -0.14 11.40
CA LYS A 70 -21.11 0.43 12.11
C LYS A 70 -21.71 -0.51 13.16
N ASN A 71 -21.39 -1.80 13.13
CA ASN A 71 -21.99 -2.81 13.99
C ASN A 71 -21.20 -2.94 15.30
N THR A 72 -21.24 -1.90 16.13
CA THR A 72 -20.47 -1.79 17.38
C THR A 72 -20.88 -2.82 18.45
N SER A 73 -22.07 -3.40 18.34
CA SER A 73 -22.58 -4.43 19.26
C SER A 73 -22.17 -5.86 18.85
N LEU A 74 -21.46 -6.03 17.72
CA LEU A 74 -21.14 -7.33 17.15
C LEU A 74 -20.16 -8.10 18.05
N VAL A 75 -20.49 -9.34 18.38
CA VAL A 75 -19.65 -10.25 19.21
C VAL A 75 -19.39 -11.59 18.54
N VAL A 76 -20.19 -11.97 17.55
CA VAL A 76 -20.00 -13.17 16.74
C VAL A 76 -20.04 -12.79 15.26
N ILE A 77 -18.97 -13.12 14.56
CA ILE A 77 -18.94 -13.14 13.10
C ILE A 77 -18.39 -14.47 12.59
N ASP A 78 -19.17 -15.09 11.71
CA ASP A 78 -18.71 -16.20 10.89
C ASP A 78 -19.03 -15.90 9.42
N CYS A 79 -17.99 -15.49 8.69
CA CYS A 79 -18.04 -15.20 7.27
C CYS A 79 -17.04 -16.08 6.49
N ASN A 80 -16.74 -17.28 7.00
CA ASN A 80 -15.84 -18.20 6.35
C ASN A 80 -16.42 -18.71 5.01
N ASN A 81 -15.55 -19.19 4.11
CA ASN A 81 -15.93 -19.74 2.80
C ASN A 81 -16.80 -18.76 1.97
N ASN A 82 -16.25 -17.57 1.72
CA ASN A 82 -16.80 -16.55 0.85
C ASN A 82 -15.74 -16.13 -0.19
N ASN A 83 -16.03 -15.08 -0.97
CA ASN A 83 -15.09 -14.48 -1.93
C ASN A 83 -14.49 -13.18 -1.38
N LEU A 84 -14.38 -13.04 -0.06
CA LEU A 84 -13.95 -11.77 0.53
C LEU A 84 -12.56 -11.42 0.03
N CYS A 85 -12.44 -10.23 -0.55
CA CYS A 85 -11.16 -9.58 -0.83
C CYS A 85 -10.78 -8.59 0.29
N ARG A 86 -11.78 -8.07 1.00
CA ARG A 86 -11.65 -7.10 2.09
C ARG A 86 -12.72 -7.36 3.16
N LEU A 87 -12.30 -7.30 4.42
CA LEU A 87 -13.18 -7.35 5.59
C LEU A 87 -12.89 -6.16 6.49
N ASN A 88 -13.89 -5.35 6.80
CA ASN A 88 -13.77 -4.26 7.76
C ASN A 88 -14.56 -4.59 9.03
N ILE A 89 -13.84 -4.92 10.09
CA ILE A 89 -14.38 -5.18 11.43
C ILE A 89 -13.91 -4.13 12.44
N LYS A 90 -13.40 -2.99 11.99
CA LYS A 90 -13.04 -1.84 12.84
C LYS A 90 -14.31 -1.14 13.35
N ASN A 91 -14.92 -1.74 14.35
CA ASN A 91 -16.22 -1.35 14.90
C ASN A 91 -16.13 -0.82 16.34
N GLY A 92 -14.92 -0.59 16.86
CA GLY A 92 -14.68 -0.22 18.26
C GLY A 92 -14.90 -1.37 19.26
N ASN A 93 -15.20 -2.58 18.78
CA ASN A 93 -15.47 -3.77 19.58
C ASN A 93 -14.86 -5.04 18.95
N ASN A 94 -13.52 -5.06 18.81
CA ASN A 94 -12.77 -6.24 18.37
C ASN A 94 -12.65 -7.38 19.42
N MET A 95 -13.56 -7.41 20.41
CA MET A 95 -13.66 -8.46 21.42
C MET A 95 -14.69 -9.53 21.01
N PHE A 96 -14.50 -10.12 19.83
CA PHE A 96 -15.39 -11.17 19.34
C PHE A 96 -15.21 -12.47 20.13
N SER A 97 -16.29 -13.17 20.47
CA SER A 97 -16.22 -14.55 20.96
C SER A 97 -15.91 -15.53 19.83
N ILE A 98 -16.35 -15.22 18.62
CA ILE A 98 -16.08 -15.96 17.38
C ILE A 98 -15.82 -14.93 16.29
N ALA A 99 -14.68 -15.06 15.60
CA ALA A 99 -14.40 -14.38 14.35
C ALA A 99 -13.76 -15.38 13.39
N ASP A 100 -14.56 -15.97 12.50
CA ASP A 100 -14.08 -16.90 11.47
C ASP A 100 -14.28 -16.29 10.09
N PHE A 101 -13.17 -16.06 9.40
CA PHE A 101 -13.13 -15.60 8.01
C PHE A 101 -12.18 -16.45 7.17
N ARG A 102 -11.95 -17.72 7.57
CA ARG A 102 -11.17 -18.70 6.80
C ARG A 102 -11.79 -18.96 5.43
N LEU A 103 -11.00 -19.57 4.54
CA LEU A 103 -11.46 -19.99 3.20
C LEU A 103 -11.96 -18.83 2.32
N ASN A 104 -11.53 -17.60 2.61
CA ASN A 104 -11.65 -16.44 1.73
C ASN A 104 -10.32 -16.25 0.99
N ASN A 105 -10.10 -17.02 -0.09
CA ASN A 105 -8.78 -17.12 -0.73
C ASN A 105 -8.28 -15.80 -1.35
N SER A 106 -9.17 -14.84 -1.60
CA SER A 106 -8.83 -13.53 -2.15
C SER A 106 -8.63 -12.46 -1.09
N LEU A 107 -8.78 -12.79 0.20
CA LEU A 107 -8.77 -11.81 1.29
C LEU A 107 -7.36 -11.23 1.45
N GLY A 108 -7.18 -10.01 0.96
CA GLY A 108 -5.91 -9.31 1.00
C GLY A 108 -5.73 -8.50 2.28
N CYS A 109 -6.82 -8.03 2.88
CA CYS A 109 -6.77 -7.06 3.98
C CYS A 109 -7.93 -7.21 4.96
N VAL A 110 -7.64 -7.09 6.27
CA VAL A 110 -8.65 -6.98 7.33
C VAL A 110 -8.44 -5.69 8.12
N VAL A 111 -9.45 -4.82 8.13
CA VAL A 111 -9.41 -3.56 8.87
C VAL A 111 -9.93 -3.79 10.29
N VAL A 112 -9.12 -3.42 11.29
CA VAL A 112 -9.34 -3.67 12.72
C VAL A 112 -9.12 -2.40 13.55
N ASP A 113 -9.55 -2.43 14.81
CA ASP A 113 -9.36 -1.34 15.77
C ASP A 113 -7.88 -1.15 16.14
N ASN A 114 -7.14 -2.26 16.31
CA ASN A 114 -5.72 -2.24 16.64
C ASN A 114 -4.97 -3.44 16.01
N PRO A 115 -4.22 -3.25 14.91
CA PRO A 115 -3.51 -4.34 14.24
C PRO A 115 -2.36 -4.93 15.07
N SER A 116 -1.88 -4.23 16.11
CA SER A 116 -0.84 -4.74 17.00
C SER A 116 -1.37 -5.63 18.14
N ASN A 117 -2.69 -5.77 18.26
CA ASN A 117 -3.32 -6.56 19.32
C ASN A 117 -4.52 -7.36 18.77
N ILE A 118 -4.21 -8.45 18.06
CA ILE A 118 -5.22 -9.34 17.50
C ILE A 118 -5.54 -10.45 18.50
N PRO A 119 -6.82 -10.71 18.82
CA PRO A 119 -7.22 -11.81 19.69
C PRO A 119 -6.86 -13.19 19.12
N ASN A 120 -6.40 -14.10 19.99
CA ASN A 120 -5.98 -15.46 19.61
C ASN A 120 -7.13 -16.40 19.20
N ASN A 121 -8.39 -15.97 19.35
CA ASN A 121 -9.58 -16.78 19.03
C ASN A 121 -10.16 -16.44 17.64
N TRP A 122 -9.43 -15.67 16.84
CA TRP A 122 -9.81 -15.38 15.46
C TRP A 122 -9.24 -16.44 14.52
N GLU A 123 -9.98 -16.73 13.46
CA GLU A 123 -9.64 -17.73 12.47
C GLU A 123 -9.65 -17.12 11.06
N PRO A 124 -8.59 -17.31 10.25
CA PRO A 124 -7.39 -18.10 10.54
C PRO A 124 -6.46 -17.42 11.56
N ALA A 125 -5.84 -18.21 12.43
CA ALA A 125 -4.91 -17.72 13.46
C ALA A 125 -3.68 -16.96 12.94
N ASN A 126 -3.28 -17.17 11.67
CA ASN A 126 -2.05 -16.62 11.08
C ASN A 126 -2.31 -15.70 9.88
N PHE A 127 -3.27 -14.78 9.99
CA PHE A 127 -3.49 -13.77 8.95
C PHE A 127 -2.50 -12.60 9.07
N PRO A 128 -1.75 -12.22 8.02
CA PRO A 128 -0.67 -11.24 8.14
C PRO A 128 -1.11 -9.77 7.96
N ASN A 129 -2.22 -9.51 7.28
CA ASN A 129 -2.52 -8.20 6.69
C ASN A 129 -3.60 -7.41 7.44
N TYR A 130 -3.40 -7.22 8.75
CA TYR A 130 -4.27 -6.37 9.57
C TYR A 130 -3.87 -4.91 9.48
N VAL A 131 -4.84 -4.01 9.31
CA VAL A 131 -4.60 -2.56 9.23
C VAL A 131 -5.61 -1.76 10.06
N SER A 132 -5.26 -0.54 10.45
CA SER A 132 -6.15 0.35 11.22
C SER A 132 -6.97 1.34 10.37
N ALA A 133 -6.61 1.53 9.10
CA ALA A 133 -7.38 2.34 8.16
C ALA A 133 -7.54 1.57 6.85
N GLN A 134 -8.72 1.69 6.24
CA GLN A 134 -9.01 1.01 4.97
C GLN A 134 -8.06 1.44 3.84
N SER A 135 -7.58 2.70 3.86
CA SER A 135 -6.57 3.20 2.92
C SER A 135 -5.26 2.41 2.97
N ASP A 136 -4.93 1.82 4.12
CA ASP A 136 -3.67 1.12 4.32
C ASP A 136 -3.69 -0.29 3.71
N CYS A 137 -4.86 -0.80 3.30
CA CYS A 137 -4.97 -2.06 2.56
C CYS A 137 -4.22 -1.99 1.22
N ALA A 138 -4.08 -0.81 0.61
CA ALA A 138 -3.23 -0.64 -0.56
C ALA A 138 -1.78 -1.06 -0.27
N ASN A 139 -1.27 -0.77 0.92
CA ASN A 139 0.10 -1.09 1.32
C ASN A 139 0.35 -2.60 1.49
N THR A 140 -0.70 -3.42 1.59
CA THR A 140 -0.57 -4.88 1.68
C THR A 140 -0.39 -5.53 0.30
N VAL A 141 -0.61 -4.78 -0.78
CA VAL A 141 -0.34 -5.26 -2.14
C VAL A 141 1.15 -5.06 -2.44
N ASN A 142 1.86 -6.19 -2.60
CA ASN A 142 3.29 -6.18 -2.88
C ASN A 142 3.58 -5.55 -4.24
N VAL A 143 4.54 -4.64 -4.28
CA VAL A 143 5.03 -4.02 -5.50
C VAL A 143 6.54 -3.85 -5.39
N ASP A 144 7.27 -4.25 -6.43
CA ASP A 144 8.72 -4.06 -6.47
C ASP A 144 9.06 -2.57 -6.46
N LYS A 145 10.22 -2.24 -5.90
CA LYS A 145 10.78 -0.88 -5.90
C LYS A 145 12.17 -0.93 -6.51
N LEU A 146 12.42 -0.03 -7.46
CA LEU A 146 13.70 0.09 -8.13
C LEU A 146 14.27 1.49 -7.90
N ASP A 147 15.58 1.57 -7.83
CA ASP A 147 16.29 2.84 -7.81
C ASP A 147 16.18 3.55 -9.16
N ASN A 148 16.26 4.89 -9.12
CA ASN A 148 16.39 5.66 -10.35
C ASN A 148 17.67 5.29 -11.09
N ILE A 149 17.57 5.24 -12.41
CA ILE A 149 18.67 4.87 -13.29
C ILE A 149 19.11 6.10 -14.06
N ILE A 150 20.42 6.29 -14.17
CA ILE A 150 21.02 7.28 -15.05
C ILE A 150 22.07 6.56 -15.89
N SER A 151 22.01 6.74 -17.19
CA SER A 151 22.84 5.97 -18.12
C SER A 151 23.11 6.78 -19.39
N SER A 152 24.31 6.65 -19.95
CA SER A 152 24.65 7.18 -21.29
C SER A 152 24.28 6.21 -22.41
N THR A 153 23.93 4.97 -22.06
CA THR A 153 23.40 3.97 -22.99
C THR A 153 21.96 3.62 -22.65
N PRO A 154 21.17 3.08 -23.60
CA PRO A 154 19.83 2.59 -23.29
C PRO A 154 19.82 1.61 -22.11
N TYR A 155 18.80 1.69 -21.25
CA TYR A 155 18.65 0.84 -20.07
C TYR A 155 17.70 -0.33 -20.34
N THR A 156 18.07 -1.53 -19.92
CA THR A 156 17.22 -2.72 -20.06
C THR A 156 16.49 -3.01 -18.75
N LEU A 157 15.16 -3.10 -18.80
CA LEU A 157 14.34 -3.36 -17.61
C LEU A 157 14.63 -4.74 -17.01
N PRO A 158 14.90 -4.85 -15.69
CA PRO A 158 15.11 -6.13 -15.02
C PRO A 158 13.78 -6.88 -14.84
N ASN A 159 13.87 -8.17 -14.51
CA ASN A 159 12.71 -8.93 -14.08
C ASN A 159 12.19 -8.42 -12.73
N LEU A 160 10.86 -8.30 -12.61
CA LEU A 160 10.19 -7.99 -11.36
C LEU A 160 9.75 -9.26 -10.64
N THR A 161 9.71 -9.22 -9.31
CA THR A 161 9.09 -10.24 -8.46
C THR A 161 7.61 -9.98 -8.22
N SER A 162 7.20 -8.70 -8.15
CA SER A 162 5.81 -8.27 -7.94
C SER A 162 5.47 -7.02 -8.76
N GLY A 163 4.36 -7.10 -9.49
CA GLY A 163 3.86 -6.01 -10.35
C GLY A 163 4.35 -6.05 -11.80
N ASN A 164 3.91 -5.08 -12.58
CA ASN A 164 4.25 -4.91 -13.99
C ASN A 164 4.68 -3.47 -14.27
N TYR A 165 5.50 -3.26 -15.30
CA TYR A 165 5.95 -1.93 -15.70
C TYR A 165 4.92 -1.22 -16.59
N TYR A 166 4.75 0.08 -16.35
CA TYR A 166 3.87 0.97 -17.10
C TYR A 166 4.50 2.34 -17.31
N THR A 167 4.08 3.03 -18.38
CA THR A 167 4.55 4.39 -18.69
C THR A 167 3.74 5.50 -17.99
N GLN A 168 2.63 5.15 -17.32
CA GLN A 168 1.80 6.07 -16.54
C GLN A 168 1.36 5.43 -15.21
N THR A 169 0.95 6.26 -14.25
CA THR A 169 0.43 5.84 -12.92
C THR A 169 -0.84 5.00 -13.04
N GLY A 170 -1.11 4.17 -12.03
CA GLY A 170 -2.34 3.39 -11.92
C GLY A 170 -2.48 2.32 -13.00
N GLY A 171 -1.36 1.69 -13.39
CA GLY A 171 -1.35 0.64 -14.40
C GLY A 171 -1.74 1.10 -15.81
N SER A 172 -1.66 2.41 -16.08
CA SER A 172 -2.11 3.02 -17.33
C SER A 172 -0.98 3.24 -18.35
N GLY A 173 -1.33 3.61 -19.57
CA GLY A 173 -0.36 3.84 -20.65
C GLY A 173 0.09 2.53 -21.30
N THR A 174 1.38 2.47 -21.67
CA THR A 174 1.96 1.30 -22.34
C THR A 174 2.56 0.36 -21.29
N MET A 175 2.11 -0.90 -21.28
CA MET A 175 2.74 -1.94 -20.50
C MET A 175 4.09 -2.31 -21.12
N LEU A 176 5.14 -2.37 -20.30
CA LEU A 176 6.50 -2.72 -20.72
C LEU A 176 6.87 -4.09 -20.14
N SER A 177 7.47 -4.96 -20.96
CA SER A 177 7.96 -6.26 -20.50
C SER A 177 9.35 -6.13 -19.88
N ALA A 178 9.69 -7.03 -18.96
CA ALA A 178 11.08 -7.23 -18.57
C ALA A 178 11.94 -7.52 -19.81
N GLY A 179 13.14 -6.95 -19.88
CA GLY A 179 14.00 -6.97 -21.06
C GLY A 179 13.71 -5.87 -22.08
N ALA A 180 12.66 -5.05 -21.91
CA ALA A 180 12.44 -3.89 -22.76
C ALA A 180 13.58 -2.87 -22.61
N VAL A 181 13.98 -2.26 -23.72
CA VAL A 181 15.06 -1.28 -23.78
C VAL A 181 14.50 0.14 -23.76
N ILE A 182 14.89 0.90 -22.74
CA ILE A 182 14.54 2.30 -22.53
C ILE A 182 15.64 3.17 -23.11
N SER A 183 15.38 3.76 -24.27
CA SER A 183 16.33 4.61 -25.00
C SER A 183 16.11 6.11 -24.84
N SER A 184 15.02 6.51 -24.19
CA SER A 184 14.70 7.91 -23.88
C SER A 184 14.32 8.08 -22.41
N SER A 185 14.74 9.21 -21.86
CA SER A 185 14.48 9.56 -20.46
C SER A 185 12.99 9.60 -20.15
N GLN A 186 12.57 8.85 -19.14
CA GLN A 186 11.16 8.77 -18.72
C GLN A 186 11.03 8.27 -17.29
N LYS A 187 9.87 8.56 -16.69
CA LYS A 187 9.45 7.93 -15.44
C LYS A 187 8.68 6.65 -15.77
N ILE A 188 9.01 5.57 -15.07
CA ILE A 188 8.39 4.24 -15.21
C ILE A 188 7.73 3.90 -13.89
N PHE A 189 6.52 3.36 -13.99
CA PHE A 189 5.71 2.94 -12.85
C PHE A 189 5.74 1.42 -12.76
N ILE A 190 5.80 0.90 -11.55
CA ILE A 190 5.57 -0.52 -11.27
C ILE A 190 4.23 -0.58 -10.56
N TYR A 191 3.25 -1.26 -11.15
CA TYR A 191 1.88 -1.32 -10.64
C TYR A 191 1.49 -2.77 -10.40
N ASN A 192 0.83 -3.01 -9.27
CA ASN A 192 0.22 -4.30 -8.95
C ASN A 192 -1.18 -4.08 -8.35
N GLU A 193 -2.08 -5.03 -8.62
CA GLU A 193 -3.45 -4.97 -8.12
C GLU A 193 -3.96 -6.35 -7.68
N THR A 194 -4.88 -6.31 -6.74
CA THR A 194 -5.71 -7.42 -6.30
C THR A 194 -7.16 -7.13 -6.72
N ILE A 195 -8.10 -7.96 -6.28
CA ILE A 195 -9.52 -7.74 -6.57
C ILE A 195 -10.01 -6.38 -6.04
N CYS A 196 -9.48 -5.91 -4.90
CA CYS A 196 -10.05 -4.76 -4.18
C CYS A 196 -9.04 -3.66 -3.89
N ASP A 197 -7.74 -3.95 -3.94
CA ASP A 197 -6.70 -2.98 -3.62
C ASP A 197 -5.61 -2.99 -4.69
N ASN A 198 -4.94 -1.87 -4.85
CA ASN A 198 -3.78 -1.72 -5.73
C ASN A 198 -2.68 -0.94 -5.04
N ASN A 199 -1.45 -1.09 -5.53
CA ASN A 199 -0.29 -0.35 -5.06
C ASN A 199 0.65 -0.08 -6.22
N GLU A 200 1.44 0.99 -6.10
CA GLU A 200 2.43 1.34 -7.10
C GLU A 200 3.72 1.87 -6.49
N SER A 201 4.81 1.65 -7.21
CA SER A 201 6.06 2.37 -7.03
C SER A 201 6.45 2.99 -8.36
N SER A 202 7.50 3.82 -8.34
CA SER A 202 8.02 4.38 -9.59
C SER A 202 9.49 4.72 -9.47
N PHE A 203 10.15 4.72 -10.60
CA PHE A 203 11.53 5.14 -10.75
C PHE A 203 11.69 5.89 -12.07
N THR A 204 12.76 6.64 -12.20
CA THR A 204 13.09 7.44 -13.37
C THR A 204 14.30 6.82 -14.05
N VAL A 205 14.19 6.62 -15.36
CA VAL A 205 15.34 6.34 -16.23
C VAL A 205 15.72 7.66 -16.90
N LEU A 206 16.94 8.12 -16.67
CA LEU A 206 17.52 9.30 -17.33
C LEU A 206 18.61 8.83 -18.30
N ILE A 207 18.34 8.94 -19.59
CA ILE A 207 19.32 8.72 -20.65
C ILE A 207 20.01 10.05 -20.96
N THR A 208 21.31 10.13 -20.69
CA THR A 208 22.08 11.37 -20.85
C THR A 208 23.56 11.11 -21.14
N ASP A 209 24.12 11.87 -22.07
CA ASP A 209 25.56 11.89 -22.37
C ASP A 209 26.32 12.87 -21.45
N ALA A 210 25.68 13.41 -20.42
CA ALA A 210 26.34 14.26 -19.45
C ALA A 210 27.41 13.46 -18.68
N ASP A 211 28.57 14.09 -18.46
CA ASP A 211 29.67 13.48 -17.71
C ASP A 211 29.28 13.13 -16.26
N TYR A 212 28.36 13.90 -15.68
CA TYR A 212 27.84 13.71 -14.34
C TYR A 212 26.40 14.21 -14.23
N TYR A 213 25.68 13.67 -13.24
CA TYR A 213 24.35 14.13 -12.85
C TYR A 213 24.29 14.39 -11.35
N VAL A 214 23.75 15.55 -11.00
CA VAL A 214 23.54 15.97 -9.61
C VAL A 214 22.04 16.00 -9.31
N PRO A 215 21.53 15.12 -8.42
CA PRO A 215 20.11 15.12 -8.06
C PRO A 215 19.68 16.44 -7.43
N LYS A 216 18.51 16.93 -7.83
CA LYS A 216 17.94 18.18 -7.28
C LYS A 216 17.19 17.99 -5.97
N TYR A 217 16.82 16.75 -5.63
CA TYR A 217 16.17 16.42 -4.36
C TYR A 217 16.39 14.95 -4.01
N PHE A 218 16.09 14.61 -2.76
CA PHE A 218 15.97 13.23 -2.28
C PHE A 218 15.02 13.16 -1.07
N THR A 219 14.46 11.99 -0.80
CA THR A 219 13.47 11.70 0.25
C THR A 219 13.92 10.52 1.10
N PRO A 220 14.73 10.71 2.15
CA PRO A 220 15.22 9.63 3.02
C PRO A 220 14.13 9.14 3.99
N ASN A 221 13.02 8.65 3.45
CA ASN A 221 11.90 8.07 4.21
C ASN A 221 11.99 6.54 4.31
N ASN A 222 13.07 5.95 3.79
CA ASN A 222 13.34 4.52 3.71
C ASN A 222 12.23 3.77 2.97
N ASP A 223 11.62 4.42 1.99
CA ASP A 223 10.62 3.81 1.12
C ASP A 223 11.25 3.09 -0.07
N GLY A 224 12.58 3.11 -0.23
CA GLY A 224 13.30 2.51 -1.36
C GLY A 224 13.36 3.41 -2.60
N SER A 225 12.85 4.64 -2.53
CA SER A 225 12.86 5.62 -3.61
C SER A 225 13.48 6.93 -3.14
N HIS A 226 14.53 7.37 -3.86
CA HIS A 226 15.23 8.62 -3.57
C HIS A 226 15.77 8.72 -2.12
N ASP A 227 16.09 7.61 -1.46
CA ASP A 227 16.52 7.64 -0.05
C ASP A 227 17.91 8.24 0.18
N LEU A 228 18.74 8.24 -0.85
CA LEU A 228 20.11 8.75 -0.78
C LEU A 228 20.32 9.85 -1.81
N TRP A 229 20.90 10.96 -1.39
CA TRP A 229 21.47 11.94 -2.30
C TRP A 229 22.83 11.48 -2.79
N LYS A 230 22.94 11.12 -4.07
CA LYS A 230 24.16 10.60 -4.68
C LYS A 230 24.40 11.27 -6.03
N VAL A 231 25.57 11.88 -6.19
CA VAL A 231 26.05 12.34 -7.50
C VAL A 231 26.43 11.13 -8.33
N ILE A 232 25.97 11.11 -9.57
CA ILE A 232 26.36 10.09 -10.55
C ILE A 232 27.46 10.70 -11.41
N ASP A 233 28.57 9.98 -11.51
CA ASP A 233 29.78 10.40 -12.19
C ASP A 233 30.17 9.32 -13.19
N ASN A 234 29.78 9.50 -14.44
CA ASN A 234 29.90 8.47 -15.48
C ASN A 234 31.36 8.28 -15.92
N ASN A 235 32.18 9.32 -15.78
CA ASN A 235 33.54 9.37 -16.29
C ASN A 235 34.60 9.47 -15.18
N ASN A 236 34.24 9.19 -13.93
CA ASN A 236 35.11 9.30 -12.74
C ASN A 236 35.81 10.67 -12.67
N LEU A 237 35.09 11.75 -12.98
CA LEU A 237 35.59 13.12 -12.96
C LEU A 237 35.54 13.76 -11.58
N VAL A 238 34.66 13.28 -10.69
CA VAL A 238 34.48 13.83 -9.34
C VAL A 238 35.67 13.42 -8.48
N ASN A 239 36.25 14.40 -7.79
CA ASN A 239 37.31 14.22 -6.81
C ASN A 239 36.76 14.11 -5.38
N ASN A 240 35.92 15.06 -4.99
CA ASN A 240 35.24 15.07 -3.70
C ASN A 240 33.99 15.95 -3.73
N ILE A 241 33.09 15.71 -2.78
CA ILE A 241 31.84 16.46 -2.65
C ILE A 241 31.72 16.93 -1.20
N THR A 242 31.40 18.21 -1.02
CA THR A 242 31.06 18.79 0.28
C THR A 242 29.64 19.33 0.27
N ILE A 243 28.88 19.05 1.33
CA ILE A 243 27.48 19.45 1.50
C ILE A 243 27.39 20.41 2.67
N TYR A 244 26.64 21.49 2.51
CA TYR A 244 26.48 22.58 3.47
C TYR A 244 25.00 22.86 3.74
N ASN A 245 24.69 23.35 4.94
CA ASN A 245 23.37 23.92 5.22
C ASN A 245 23.28 25.39 4.75
N LYS A 246 22.09 26.00 4.88
CA LYS A 246 21.83 27.40 4.51
C LYS A 246 22.68 28.46 5.21
N TYR A 247 23.36 28.10 6.30
CA TYR A 247 24.27 28.98 7.02
C TYR A 247 25.73 28.79 6.61
N GLY A 248 26.01 27.96 5.60
CA GLY A 248 27.37 27.65 5.14
C GLY A 248 28.14 26.68 6.05
N LYS A 249 27.48 26.04 7.02
CA LYS A 249 28.12 25.01 7.85
C LYS A 249 28.29 23.73 7.04
N LEU A 250 29.49 23.17 7.02
CA LEU A 250 29.77 21.86 6.45
C LEU A 250 29.00 20.78 7.21
N ILE A 251 28.19 20.03 6.48
CA ILE A 251 27.34 18.94 6.95
C ILE A 251 27.97 17.59 6.62
N LYS A 252 28.44 17.41 5.39
CA LYS A 252 28.94 16.11 4.92
C LYS A 252 30.09 16.29 3.95
N PHE A 253 31.05 15.37 4.03
CA PHE A 253 32.07 15.16 3.01
C PHE A 253 31.86 13.77 2.41
N LEU A 254 31.81 13.67 1.08
CA LEU A 254 31.62 12.43 0.35
C LEU A 254 32.78 12.23 -0.63
N LEU A 255 33.27 11.00 -0.69
CA LEU A 255 34.19 10.56 -1.74
C LEU A 255 33.40 10.22 -3.02
N PRO A 256 34.05 10.18 -4.21
CA PRO A 256 33.39 9.96 -5.50
C PRO A 256 32.55 8.69 -5.54
N ASN A 257 33.05 7.60 -4.94
CA ASN A 257 32.39 6.29 -4.90
C ASN A 257 31.54 6.08 -3.64
N SER A 258 31.14 7.16 -2.95
CA SER A 258 30.26 7.07 -1.78
C SER A 258 28.92 6.41 -2.14
N SER A 259 28.31 5.72 -1.17
CA SER A 259 26.92 5.27 -1.26
C SER A 259 25.93 6.44 -1.36
N GLY A 260 26.34 7.65 -1.01
CA GLY A 260 25.52 8.86 -1.02
C GLY A 260 25.36 9.45 0.38
N TRP A 261 24.37 10.31 0.55
CA TRP A 261 24.00 10.91 1.82
C TRP A 261 22.52 10.69 2.14
N ASP A 262 22.25 10.21 3.33
CA ASP A 262 20.94 9.84 3.88
C ASP A 262 20.21 11.00 4.58
N GLY A 263 20.72 12.23 4.46
CA GLY A 263 20.12 13.38 5.13
C GLY A 263 20.41 13.47 6.62
N THR A 264 21.33 12.65 7.15
CA THR A 264 21.70 12.69 8.57
C THR A 264 22.97 13.49 8.85
N TYR A 265 23.04 14.11 10.02
CA TYR A 265 24.24 14.74 10.57
C TYR A 265 24.44 14.29 12.02
N ASN A 266 25.58 13.64 12.29
CA ASN A 266 25.88 13.01 13.59
C ASN A 266 24.74 12.08 14.08
N GLY A 267 24.19 11.27 13.17
CA GLY A 267 23.12 10.31 13.45
C GLY A 267 21.73 10.94 13.66
N LYS A 268 21.60 12.27 13.53
CA LYS A 268 20.29 12.95 13.60
C LYS A 268 19.81 13.30 12.20
N ILE A 269 18.52 13.05 11.97
CA ILE A 269 17.83 13.49 10.75
C ILE A 269 17.83 15.02 10.71
N LEU A 270 18.22 15.57 9.56
CA LEU A 270 18.16 17.00 9.32
C LEU A 270 16.78 17.42 8.81
N PRO A 271 16.36 18.68 9.02
CA PRO A 271 15.05 19.16 8.57
C PRO A 271 14.94 19.18 7.05
N SER A 272 13.70 19.07 6.55
CA SER A 272 13.39 19.37 5.15
C SER A 272 13.72 20.83 4.86
N ASP A 273 14.74 21.04 4.05
CA ASP A 273 15.29 22.35 3.70
C ASP A 273 16.13 22.18 2.42
N ASP A 274 16.61 23.29 1.87
CA ASP A 274 17.63 23.26 0.84
C ASP A 274 19.03 23.11 1.47
N TYR A 275 19.87 22.37 0.76
CA TYR A 275 21.28 22.13 1.08
C TYR A 275 22.12 22.46 -0.14
N TRP A 276 23.33 22.95 0.08
CA TRP A 276 24.24 23.36 -0.97
C TRP A 276 25.36 22.35 -1.11
N TYR A 277 25.81 22.12 -2.34
CA TYR A 277 26.98 21.29 -2.59
C TYR A 277 28.09 22.09 -3.26
N VAL A 278 29.32 21.65 -3.01
CA VAL A 278 30.47 21.94 -3.84
C VAL A 278 31.09 20.61 -4.25
N ILE A 279 31.13 20.35 -5.56
CA ILE A 279 31.77 19.19 -6.16
C ILE A 279 33.08 19.67 -6.78
N ILE A 280 34.20 19.12 -6.34
CA ILE A 280 35.50 19.36 -6.95
C ILE A 280 35.74 18.26 -7.99
N LEU A 281 36.04 18.63 -9.22
CA LEU A 281 36.45 17.71 -10.27
C LEU A 281 37.96 17.44 -10.21
N ASN A 282 38.41 16.34 -10.80
CA ASN A 282 39.83 15.98 -10.92
C ASN A 282 40.64 17.02 -11.72
N SER A 283 39.98 17.84 -12.55
CA SER A 283 40.57 19.00 -13.21
C SER A 283 40.88 20.17 -12.26
N GLY A 284 40.33 20.16 -11.04
CA GLY A 284 40.35 21.28 -10.09
C GLY A 284 39.17 22.24 -10.23
N GLU A 285 38.31 22.06 -11.22
CA GLU A 285 37.08 22.84 -11.37
C GLU A 285 36.10 22.57 -10.22
N ALA A 286 35.39 23.62 -9.77
CA ALA A 286 34.41 23.53 -8.70
C ALA A 286 32.99 23.78 -9.23
N LEU A 287 32.15 22.75 -9.15
CA LEU A 287 30.73 22.86 -9.45
C LEU A 287 29.96 23.17 -8.16
N LYS A 288 29.04 24.14 -8.24
CA LYS A 288 28.26 24.59 -7.09
C LYS A 288 26.78 24.55 -7.43
N GLY A 289 25.96 24.19 -6.45
CA GLY A 289 24.51 24.18 -6.60
C GLY A 289 23.83 23.85 -5.28
N HIS A 290 22.54 23.52 -5.38
CA HIS A 290 21.74 23.13 -4.23
C HIS A 290 20.78 21.99 -4.59
N PHE A 291 20.26 21.34 -3.58
CA PHE A 291 19.25 20.30 -3.66
C PHE A 291 18.36 20.35 -2.42
N SER A 292 17.14 19.83 -2.54
CA SER A 292 16.18 19.79 -1.44
C SER A 292 16.19 18.43 -0.74
N LEU A 293 16.28 18.44 0.59
CA LEU A 293 15.92 17.30 1.44
C LEU A 293 14.42 17.39 1.76
N LYS A 294 13.67 16.31 1.53
CA LYS A 294 12.23 16.25 1.82
C LYS A 294 11.90 15.00 2.63
N HIS A 295 11.01 15.12 3.62
CA HIS A 295 10.50 13.99 4.39
C HIS A 295 9.06 13.69 3.98
#